data_AF-A0A7X3ZEC8-F1
#
_entry.id   AF-A0A7X3ZEC8-F1
#
_cell.length_a   1.000
_cell.length_b   1.000
_cell.length_c   1.000
_cell.angle_alpha   90.00
_cell.angle_beta   90.00
_cell.angle_gamma   90.00
#
_symmetry.space_group_name_H-M   'P 1'
#
loop_
_entity.id
_entity.type
_entity.pdbx_description
1 polymer ?
#
loop_
_entity_poly.entity_id
_entity_poly.type
_entity_poly.pdbx_seq_one_letter_code
_entity_poly.pdbx_strand_id
1 'polypeptide(L)'
;MSKRWLGTAFCSVLIGLSGCAENGPAVATEDAVLVEVGLTAIRVADYRKFIARVAPELRAEYGAEKLLEAIVEQTLLVQEAERRGLGASAEFVQWQAQAQAQLVQQV
;
A
#
# COMPACT_ATOMS: atom_id res chain seq x y z
N MET A 1 -7.81 6.13 58.67
CA MET A 1 -8.82 7.21 58.53
C MET A 1 -8.18 8.39 57.80
N SER A 2 -8.27 8.39 56.47
CA SER A 2 -7.71 9.42 55.59
C SER A 2 -8.81 10.43 55.24
N LYS A 3 -8.71 11.66 55.78
CA LYS A 3 -9.59 12.78 55.44
C LYS A 3 -8.96 13.60 54.31
N ARG A 4 -9.73 13.63 53.21
CA ARG A 4 -9.70 14.47 52.01
C ARG A 4 -9.59 15.98 52.37
N TRP A 5 -8.94 16.80 51.54
CA TRP A 5 -9.57 17.87 50.73
C TRP A 5 -8.56 18.85 50.09
N LEU A 6 -8.77 19.05 48.79
CA LEU A 6 -8.61 20.24 47.95
C LEU A 6 -7.35 21.12 48.02
N GLY A 7 -6.63 21.11 46.91
CA GLY A 7 -5.79 22.21 46.45
C GLY A 7 -5.70 22.22 44.93
N THR A 8 -6.79 22.63 44.27
CA THR A 8 -6.82 22.94 42.83
C THR A 8 -5.91 24.14 42.54
N ALA A 9 -4.76 23.89 41.91
CA ALA A 9 -3.95 24.92 41.28
C ALA A 9 -3.93 24.69 39.77
N PHE A 10 -4.66 25.57 39.10
CA PHE A 10 -4.65 25.90 37.69
C PHE A 10 -3.21 26.09 37.20
N CYS A 11 -2.76 25.32 36.20
CA CYS A 11 -1.71 25.77 35.28
C CYS A 11 -1.70 24.93 34.00
N SER A 12 -2.03 25.62 32.90
CA SER A 12 -1.42 25.43 31.58
C SER A 12 -1.87 24.21 30.78
N VAL A 13 -3.11 24.30 30.27
CA VAL A 13 -3.44 23.74 28.95
C VAL A 13 -2.48 24.37 27.95
N LEU A 14 -1.45 23.63 27.55
CA LEU A 14 -0.63 23.96 26.39
C LEU A 14 -1.49 23.71 25.15
N ILE A 15 -2.12 24.80 24.69
CA ILE A 15 -2.63 24.96 23.34
C ILE A 15 -1.42 24.90 22.41
N GLY A 16 -1.07 23.68 21.98
CA GLY A 16 -0.07 23.44 20.96
C GLY A 16 -0.74 23.28 19.60
N LEU A 17 -0.66 24.33 18.78
CA LEU A 17 -0.59 24.32 17.30
C LEU A 17 -1.72 23.52 16.62
N SER A 18 -2.87 24.12 16.34
CA SER A 18 -3.06 24.97 15.13
C SER A 18 -2.12 24.63 13.98
N GLY A 19 -2.61 23.75 13.12
CA GLY A 19 -2.05 23.43 11.81
C GLY A 19 -3.16 22.94 10.88
N CYS A 20 -4.28 23.67 10.82
CA CYS A 20 -5.21 23.55 9.69
C CYS A 20 -4.57 24.25 8.50
N ALA A 21 -3.64 23.57 7.82
CA ALA A 21 -3.12 24.02 6.55
C ALA A 21 -4.20 23.76 5.48
N GLU A 22 -4.90 24.85 5.17
CA GLU A 22 -5.31 25.29 3.83
C GLU A 22 -5.30 24.22 2.72
N ASN A 23 -6.50 23.93 2.22
CA ASN A 23 -6.80 23.04 1.10
C ASN A 23 -6.15 23.53 -0.22
N GLY A 24 -4.87 23.22 -0.43
CA GLY A 24 -4.34 22.94 -1.77
C GLY A 24 -4.74 21.52 -2.20
N PRO A 25 -4.75 21.16 -3.49
CA PRO A 25 -4.90 19.76 -3.87
C PRO A 25 -3.78 19.00 -3.17
N ALA A 26 -4.14 18.12 -2.23
CA ALA A 26 -3.18 17.24 -1.57
C ALA A 26 -2.53 16.43 -2.68
N VAL A 27 -1.32 16.81 -3.08
CA VAL A 27 -0.51 16.02 -4.00
C VAL A 27 -0.24 14.74 -3.24
N ALA A 28 -0.91 13.66 -3.66
CA ALA A 28 -0.78 12.38 -3.00
C ALA A 28 0.70 12.00 -3.03
N THR A 29 1.29 11.88 -1.84
CA THR A 29 2.69 11.48 -1.68
C THR A 29 2.84 10.04 -2.17
N GLU A 30 4.03 9.65 -2.63
CA GLU A 30 4.30 8.28 -3.08
C GLU A 30 3.94 7.24 -2.01
N ASP A 31 4.05 7.62 -0.73
CA ASP A 31 3.73 6.79 0.42
C ASP A 31 2.25 6.80 0.84
N ALA A 32 1.41 7.65 0.24
CA ALA A 32 0.00 7.71 0.56
C ALA A 32 -0.67 6.36 0.24
N VAL A 33 -1.42 5.83 1.21
CA VAL A 33 -2.17 4.59 1.07
C VAL A 33 -3.43 4.86 0.25
N LEU A 34 -3.61 4.08 -0.82
CA LEU A 34 -4.81 4.12 -1.65
C LEU A 34 -5.86 3.12 -1.15
N VAL A 35 -5.43 1.93 -0.74
CA VAL A 35 -6.31 0.86 -0.25
C VAL A 35 -5.53 -0.12 0.62
N GLU A 36 -6.19 -0.69 1.62
CA GLU A 36 -5.66 -1.79 2.44
C GLU A 36 -6.32 -3.12 2.01
N VAL A 37 -5.49 -4.15 1.80
CA VAL A 37 -5.90 -5.50 1.38
C VAL A 37 -5.32 -6.50 2.37
N GLY A 38 -6.12 -6.87 3.38
CA GLY A 38 -5.67 -7.74 4.47
C GLY A 38 -4.53 -7.08 5.26
N LEU A 39 -3.33 -7.66 5.19
CA LEU A 39 -2.13 -7.15 5.86
C LEU A 39 -1.25 -6.26 4.95
N THR A 40 -1.65 -6.01 3.71
CA THR A 40 -0.87 -5.25 2.72
C THR A 40 -1.54 -3.91 2.43
N ALA A 41 -0.77 -2.82 2.48
CA ALA A 41 -1.24 -1.50 2.06
C ALA A 41 -0.75 -1.22 0.63
N ILE A 42 -1.66 -0.97 -0.30
CA ILE A 42 -1.36 -0.54 -1.66
C ILE A 42 -1.20 0.98 -1.65
N ARG A 43 -0.01 1.46 -2.01
CA ARG A 43 0.34 2.88 -2.00
C ARG A 43 0.28 3.49 -3.40
N VAL A 44 0.34 4.83 -3.47
CA VAL A 44 0.45 5.58 -4.72
C VAL A 44 1.64 5.10 -5.56
N ALA A 45 2.79 4.83 -4.93
CA ALA A 45 3.96 4.31 -5.63
C ALA A 45 3.71 2.96 -6.31
N ASP A 46 2.97 2.07 -5.65
CA ASP A 46 2.65 0.73 -6.18
C ASP A 46 1.70 0.84 -7.36
N TYR A 47 0.69 1.69 -7.24
CA TYR A 47 -0.21 2.03 -8.33
C TYR A 47 0.53 2.61 -9.53
N ARG A 48 1.44 3.58 -9.32
CA ARG A 48 2.27 4.16 -10.39
C ARG A 48 3.16 3.13 -11.08
N LYS A 49 3.81 2.25 -10.32
CA LYS A 49 4.61 1.14 -10.88
C LYS A 49 3.74 0.15 -11.65
N PHE A 50 2.51 -0.11 -11.21
CA PHE A 50 1.57 -0.97 -11.93
C PHE A 50 1.15 -0.34 -13.25
N ILE A 51 0.62 0.88 -13.24
CA ILE A 51 0.14 1.53 -14.46
C ILE A 51 1.28 1.73 -15.46
N ALA A 52 2.52 1.99 -15.03
CA ALA A 52 3.67 2.12 -15.91
C ALA A 52 3.90 0.91 -16.83
N ARG A 53 3.44 -0.29 -16.42
CA ARG A 53 3.52 -1.54 -17.18
C ARG A 53 2.29 -1.81 -18.07
N VAL A 54 1.19 -1.10 -17.84
CA VAL A 54 -0.04 -1.21 -18.64
C VAL A 54 0.12 -0.39 -19.92
N ALA A 55 -0.34 -0.89 -21.07
CA ALA A 55 -0.30 -0.14 -22.32
C ALA A 55 -1.11 1.17 -22.21
N PRO A 56 -0.65 2.31 -22.76
CA PRO A 56 -1.32 3.60 -22.65
C PRO A 56 -2.80 3.58 -23.06
N GLU A 57 -3.13 2.81 -24.09
CA GLU A 57 -4.49 2.65 -24.62
C GLU A 57 -5.42 2.03 -23.57
N LEU A 58 -4.95 0.99 -22.89
CA LEU A 58 -5.71 0.30 -21.83
C LEU A 58 -5.86 1.18 -20.58
N ARG A 59 -4.87 2.04 -20.28
CA ARG A 59 -5.00 3.00 -19.16
C ARG A 59 -6.14 3.98 -19.39
N ALA A 60 -6.30 4.45 -20.63
CA ALA A 60 -7.35 5.38 -21.00
C ALA A 60 -8.74 4.72 -21.01
N GLU A 61 -8.81 3.42 -21.37
CA GLU A 61 -10.06 2.66 -21.43
C GLU A 61 -10.62 2.32 -20.04
N TYR A 62 -9.80 1.77 -19.14
CA TYR A 62 -10.30 1.21 -17.88
C TYR A 62 -10.45 2.23 -16.74
N GLY A 63 -9.79 3.38 -16.83
CA GLY A 63 -9.84 4.40 -15.77
C GLY A 63 -9.16 3.96 -14.47
N ALA A 64 -9.03 4.90 -13.52
CA ALA A 64 -8.18 4.68 -12.35
C ALA A 64 -8.71 3.60 -11.40
N GLU A 65 -10.03 3.54 -11.21
CA GLU A 65 -10.70 2.61 -10.30
C GLU A 65 -10.53 1.15 -10.74
N LYS A 66 -10.75 0.83 -12.02
CA LYS A 66 -10.58 -0.54 -12.53
C LYS A 66 -9.14 -1.00 -12.50
N LEU A 67 -8.19 -0.10 -12.74
CA LEU A 67 -6.77 -0.41 -12.58
C LEU A 67 -6.42 -0.67 -11.11
N LEU A 68 -7.03 0.05 -10.17
CA LEU A 68 -6.85 -0.21 -8.74
C LEU A 68 -7.48 -1.55 -8.33
N GLU A 69 -8.68 -1.86 -8.83
CA GLU A 69 -9.35 -3.15 -8.63
C GLU A 69 -8.46 -4.31 -9.09
N ALA A 70 -7.84 -4.21 -10.27
CA ALA A 70 -6.91 -5.22 -10.77
C ALA A 70 -5.70 -5.44 -9.85
N ILE A 71 -5.16 -4.39 -9.23
CA ILE A 71 -4.06 -4.52 -8.25
C ILE A 71 -4.55 -5.22 -6.98
N VAL A 72 -5.77 -4.89 -6.51
CA VAL A 72 -6.37 -5.53 -5.34
C VAL A 72 -6.59 -7.03 -5.60
N GLU A 73 -7.17 -7.39 -6.74
CA GLU A 73 -7.38 -8.78 -7.14
C GLU A 73 -6.07 -9.55 -7.22
N GLN A 74 -5.05 -8.97 -7.86
CA GLN A 74 -3.72 -9.59 -7.93
C GLN A 74 -3.12 -9.79 -6.53
N THR A 75 -3.28 -8.82 -5.64
CA THR A 75 -2.79 -8.90 -4.26
C THR A 75 -3.47 -10.04 -3.50
N LEU A 76 -4.79 -10.19 -3.64
CA LEU A 76 -5.54 -11.29 -3.02
C LEU A 76 -5.09 -12.66 -3.57
N LEU A 77 -4.83 -12.76 -4.87
CA LEU A 77 -4.33 -14.00 -5.47
C LEU A 77 -2.94 -14.38 -4.95
N VAL A 78 -2.05 -13.39 -4.78
CA VAL A 78 -0.72 -13.62 -4.20
C VAL A 78 -0.82 -14.08 -2.75
N GLN A 79 -1.63 -13.40 -1.93
CA GLN A 79 -1.84 -13.79 -0.53
C GLN A 79 -2.40 -15.21 -0.42
N GLU A 80 -3.34 -15.58 -1.29
CA GLU A 80 -3.89 -16.93 -1.33
C GLU A 80 -2.87 -17.98 -1.79
N ALA A 81 -2.02 -17.65 -2.76
CA ALA A 81 -0.93 -18.52 -3.20
C ALA A 81 0.11 -18.75 -2.11
N GLU A 82 0.46 -17.69 -1.35
CA GLU A 82 1.34 -17.78 -0.18
C GLU A 82 0.72 -18.64 0.93
N ARG A 83 -0.57 -18.42 1.24
CA ARG A 83 -1.31 -19.22 2.22
C ARG A 83 -1.33 -20.70 1.87
N ARG A 84 -1.33 -21.03 0.57
CA ARG A 84 -1.27 -22.42 0.06
C ARG A 84 0.15 -22.95 -0.11
N GLY A 85 1.19 -22.14 0.13
CA GLY A 85 2.58 -22.54 -0.03
C GLY A 85 3.00 -22.77 -1.49
N LEU A 86 2.30 -22.18 -2.46
CA LEU A 86 2.58 -22.41 -3.89
C LEU A 86 3.96 -21.89 -4.31
N GLY A 87 4.46 -20.85 -3.64
CA GLY A 87 5.80 -20.30 -3.88
C GLY A 87 6.95 -21.25 -3.52
N ALA A 88 6.68 -22.30 -2.73
CA ALA A 88 7.66 -23.33 -2.37
C ALA A 88 7.44 -24.65 -3.12
N SER A 89 6.48 -24.71 -4.04
CA SER A 89 6.24 -25.89 -4.85
C SER A 89 7.43 -26.16 -5.78
N ALA A 90 7.78 -27.44 -5.96
CA ALA A 90 8.90 -27.83 -6.81
C ALA A 90 8.74 -27.33 -8.25
N GLU A 91 7.51 -27.35 -8.76
CA GLU A 91 7.16 -26.84 -10.09
C GLU A 91 7.43 -25.34 -10.22
N PHE A 92 6.97 -24.53 -9.26
CA PHE A 92 7.20 -23.08 -9.29
C PHE A 92 8.67 -22.72 -9.16
N VAL A 93 9.41 -23.41 -8.29
CA VAL A 93 10.86 -23.20 -8.12
C VAL A 93 11.62 -23.53 -9.40
N GLN A 94 11.29 -24.64 -10.06
CA GLN A 94 11.90 -25.00 -11.34
C GLN A 94 11.59 -23.98 -12.43
N TRP A 95 10.32 -23.56 -12.53
CA TRP A 95 9.91 -22.53 -13.48
C TRP A 95 10.65 -21.20 -13.23
N GLN A 96 10.76 -20.77 -11.98
CA GLN A 96 11.46 -19.54 -11.61
C GLN A 96 12.94 -19.59 -12.00
N ALA A 97 13.63 -20.70 -11.74
CA ALA A 97 15.03 -20.87 -12.11
C ALA A 97 15.24 -20.76 -13.63
N GLN A 98 14.33 -21.34 -14.43
CA GLN A 98 14.37 -21.23 -15.88
C GLN A 98 14.12 -19.79 -16.37
N ALA A 99 13.12 -19.12 -15.80
CA ALA A 99 12.81 -17.73 -16.14
C ALA A 99 13.99 -16.80 -15.82
N GLN A 100 14.64 -16.97 -14.68
CA GLN A 100 15.84 -16.21 -14.31
C GLN A 100 17.01 -16.45 -15.28
N ALA A 101 17.24 -17.70 -15.66
CA ALA A 101 18.29 -18.04 -16.63
C ALA A 101 18.07 -17.35 -17.99
N GLN A 102 16.82 -17.24 -18.45
CA GLN A 102 16.48 -16.56 -19.70
C GLN A 102 16.73 -15.05 -19.63
N LEU A 103 16.40 -14.42 -18.50
CA LEU A 103 16.62 -12.98 -18.32
C LEU A 103 18.11 -12.61 -18.32
N VAL A 104 18.96 -13.43 -17.71
CA VAL A 104 20.42 -13.20 -17.67
C VAL A 104 21.05 -13.29 -19.06
N GLN A 105 20.52 -14.10 -19.97
CA GLN A 105 21.04 -14.24 -21.33
C GLN A 105 20.66 -13.09 -22.26
N GLN A 106 19.71 -12.25 -21.87
CA GLN A 106 19.21 -11.12 -22.68
C GLN A 106 19.89 -9.78 -22.33
N VAL A 107 20.83 -9.79 -21.37
CA VAL A 107 21.64 -8.63 -20.93
C VAL A 107 23.05 -8.78 -21.49
#